data_AF-A0A7J4FRL2-F1
#
_entry.id   AF-A0A7J4FRL2-F1
#
_cell.length_a   1.000
_cell.length_b   1.000
_cell.length_c   1.000
_cell.angle_alpha   90.00
_cell.angle_beta   90.00
_cell.angle_gamma   90.00
#
_symmetry.space_group_name_H-M   'P 1'
#
loop_
_entity.id
_entity.type
_entity.pdbx_description
1 polymer ?
#
loop_
_entity_poly.entity_id
_entity_poly.type
_entity_poly.pdbx_seq_one_letter_code
_entity_poly.pdbx_strand_id
1 'polypeptide(L)' 'MSCGIAVRKIAPLLRSKWTDPAVVVVDCALRHAIAVVGGHHGANEVARRLEVLGAGPVITNVSEVVK' A
#
# COMPACT_ATOMS: atom_id res chain seq x y z
N MET A 1 12.85 -0.35 -4.86
CA MET A 1 13.15 0.21 -3.52
C MET A 1 12.69 -0.82 -2.47
N SER A 2 13.43 -1.01 -1.37
CA SER A 2 12.96 -1.89 -0.29
C SER A 2 11.77 -1.26 0.44
N CYS A 3 10.75 -2.06 0.79
CA CYS A 3 9.58 -1.59 1.54
C CYS A 3 9.97 -0.88 2.85
N GLY A 4 10.97 -1.41 3.57
CA GLY A 4 11.45 -0.78 4.80
C GLY A 4 12.02 0.62 4.61
N ILE A 5 12.64 0.92 3.46
CA ILE A 5 13.14 2.28 3.15
C ILE A 5 11.98 3.22 2.88
N ALA A 6 10.98 2.78 2.11
CA ALA A 6 9.78 3.56 1.84
C ALA A 6 9.06 3.91 3.15
N VAL A 7 8.85 2.92 4.04
CA VAL A 7 8.25 3.12 5.37
C VAL A 7 9.03 4.16 6.19
N ARG A 8 10.35 4.03 6.29
CA ARG A 8 11.18 4.98 7.05
C ARG A 8 11.11 6.40 6.50
N LYS A 9 11.01 6.56 5.18
CA LYS A 9 10.88 7.87 4.53
C LYS A 9 9.53 8.51 4.79
N ILE A 10 8.44 7.74 4.77
CA ILE A 10 7.09 8.28 4.98
C ILE A 10 6.75 8.46 6.46
N ALA A 11 7.34 7.67 7.37
CA ALA A 11 7.03 7.69 8.80
C ALA A 11 6.98 9.09 9.45
N PRO A 12 7.96 10.00 9.25
CA PRO A 12 7.90 11.34 9.84
C PRO A 12 6.83 12.26 9.21
N LEU A 13 6.20 11.84 8.12
CA LEU A 13 5.16 12.59 7.42
C LEU A 13 3.74 12.13 7.77
N LEU A 14 3.59 10.96 8.40
CA LEU A 14 2.30 10.41 8.80
C LEU A 14 1.73 11.19 9.98
N ARG A 15 0.42 11.47 9.94
CA ARG A 15 -0.27 12.29 10.96
C ARG A 15 -1.53 11.61 11.49
N SER A 16 -2.34 11.04 10.62
CA SER A 16 -3.61 10.42 11.01
C SER A 16 -4.13 9.46 9.95
N LYS A 17 -4.60 8.29 10.39
CA LYS A 17 -5.22 7.27 9.53
C LYS A 17 -6.44 7.78 8.73
N TRP A 18 -7.02 8.91 9.15
CA TRP A 18 -8.19 9.53 8.54
C TRP A 18 -7.85 10.57 7.47
N THR A 19 -6.59 11.04 7.40
CA THR A 19 -6.18 12.10 6.47
C THR A 19 -4.96 11.72 5.64
N ASP A 20 -4.15 10.77 6.11
CA ASP A 20 -2.96 10.35 5.42
C ASP A 20 -3.35 9.63 4.11
N PRO A 21 -2.67 9.94 2.99
CA PRO A 21 -3.01 9.39 1.69
C PRO A 21 -2.71 7.88 1.63
N ALA A 22 -3.32 7.23 0.64
CA ALA A 22 -2.93 5.88 0.26
C ALA A 22 -1.46 5.83 -0.16
N VAL A 23 -0.69 4.93 0.43
CA VAL A 23 0.69 4.64 0.02
C VAL A 23 0.83 3.16 -0.28
N VAL A 24 1.22 2.87 -1.51
CA VAL A 24 1.49 1.51 -2.01
C VAL A 24 2.95 1.44 -2.44
N VAL A 25 3.66 0.40 -1.99
CA VAL A 25 5.03 0.14 -2.41
C VAL A 25 5.01 -0.94 -3.48
N VAL A 26 5.62 -0.66 -4.62
CA VAL A 26 5.77 -1.61 -5.72
C VAL A 26 7.24 -1.98 -5.89
N ASP A 27 7.54 -3.27 -6.00
CA ASP A 27 8.91 -3.72 -6.29
C ASP A 27 9.26 -3.56 -7.77
N CYS A 28 10.57 -3.46 -8.07
CA CYS A 28 11.04 -3.16 -9.43
C CYS A 28 10.80 -4.29 -10.43
N ALA A 29 10.54 -5.52 -9.98
CA ALA A 29 10.16 -6.63 -10.85
C ALA A 29 8.63 -6.71 -11.03
N LEU A 30 7.87 -5.72 -10.54
CA LEU A 30 6.41 -5.68 -10.57
C LEU A 30 5.79 -6.99 -10.04
N ARG A 31 6.36 -7.60 -9.00
CA ARG A 31 5.81 -8.83 -8.42
C ARG A 31 4.77 -8.54 -7.34
N HIS A 32 4.96 -7.45 -6.59
CA HIS A 32 4.14 -7.10 -5.45
C HIS A 32 3.77 -5.62 -5.46
N ALA A 33 2.51 -5.35 -5.14
CA ALA A 33 1.98 -4.04 -4.78
C ALA A 33 1.50 -4.08 -3.32
N ILE A 34 2.32 -3.60 -2.40
CA ILE A 34 2.12 -3.71 -0.96
C ILE A 34 1.39 -2.46 -0.45
N ALA A 35 0.16 -2.61 0.05
CA ALA A 35 -0.56 -1.52 0.69
C ALA A 35 0.03 -1.25 2.09
N VAL A 36 0.71 -0.11 2.26
CA VAL A 36 1.48 0.19 3.49
C VAL A 36 0.67 1.03 4.49
N VAL A 37 0.05 2.12 4.02
CA VAL A 37 -0.82 3.00 4.83
C VAL A 37 -1.95 3.58 3.98
N GLY A 38 -2.94 4.22 4.62
CA GLY A 38 -4.04 4.90 3.93
C GLY A 38 -5.11 3.94 3.39
N GLY A 39 -5.38 2.83 4.09
CA GLY A 39 -6.46 1.90 3.73
C GLY A 39 -7.84 2.57 3.64
N HIS A 40 -8.11 3.55 4.51
CA HIS A 40 -9.34 4.37 4.47
C HIS A 40 -9.42 5.28 3.23
N HIS A 41 -8.28 5.50 2.56
CA HIS A 41 -8.14 6.35 1.37
C HIS A 41 -7.82 5.53 0.12
N GLY A 42 -8.14 4.23 0.12
CA GLY A 42 -8.10 3.39 -1.07
C GLY A 42 -6.77 2.69 -1.35
N ALA A 43 -5.85 2.58 -0.38
CA ALA A 43 -4.58 1.87 -0.60
C ALA A 43 -4.76 0.42 -1.11
N ASN A 44 -5.78 -0.29 -0.63
CA ASN A 44 -6.12 -1.63 -1.10
C ASN A 44 -6.59 -1.62 -2.57
N GLU A 45 -7.38 -0.62 -2.94
CA GLU A 45 -7.87 -0.48 -4.31
C GLU A 45 -6.74 -0.11 -5.27
N VAL A 46 -5.85 0.80 -4.87
CA VAL A 46 -4.64 1.12 -5.64
C VAL A 46 -3.78 -0.12 -5.83
N ALA A 47 -3.56 -0.92 -4.77
CA ALA A 47 -2.80 -2.16 -4.87
C ALA A 47 -3.41 -3.14 -5.89
N ARG A 48 -4.73 -3.34 -5.87
CA ARG A 48 -5.43 -4.19 -6.86
C ARG A 48 -5.35 -3.63 -8.28
N ARG A 49 -5.51 -2.31 -8.46
CA ARG A 49 -5.41 -1.69 -9.78
C ARG A 49 -4.03 -1.88 -10.43
N LEU A 50 -2.99 -2.14 -9.64
CA LEU A 50 -1.65 -2.42 -10.15
C LEU A 50 -1.46 -3.86 -10.66
N GLU A 51 -2.45 -4.75 -10.47
CA GLU A 51 -2.45 -6.08 -11.09
C GLU A 51 -2.37 -6.01 -12.62
N VAL A 52 -2.89 -4.93 -13.23
CA VAL A 52 -2.78 -4.70 -14.68
C VAL A 52 -1.32 -4.56 -15.15
N LEU A 53 -0.40 -4.28 -14.23
CA LEU A 53 1.04 -4.21 -14.47
C LEU A 53 1.78 -5.50 -14.06
N GLY A 54 1.06 -6.54 -13.62
CA GLY A 54 1.62 -7.79 -13.11
C GLY A 54 1.94 -7.82 -11.61
N ALA A 55 1.74 -6.70 -10.90
CA ALA A 55 2.05 -6.60 -9.47
C ALA A 55 0.92 -7.17 -8.62
N GLY A 56 1.17 -8.32 -7.99
CA GLY A 56 0.23 -8.98 -7.09
C GLY A 56 -0.04 -8.14 -5.83
N PRO A 57 -1.30 -7.89 -5.45
CA PRO A 57 -1.63 -7.06 -4.31
C PRO A 57 -1.29 -7.80 -3.01
N VAL A 58 -0.59 -7.11 -2.10
CA VAL A 58 -0.31 -7.60 -0.75
C VAL A 58 -1.09 -6.72 0.24
N ILE A 59 -2.17 -7.28 0.77
CA ILE A 59 -3.12 -6.59 1.64
C ILE A 59 -3.35 -7.43 2.90
N THR A 60 -3.21 -6.81 4.07
CA THR A 60 -3.22 -7.52 5.36
C THR A 60 -4.23 -6.98 6.37
N ASN A 61 -5.01 -5.95 6.01
CA ASN A 61 -5.94 -5.33 6.95
C ASN A 61 -7.24 -6.14 7.13
N VAL A 62 -7.84 -6.02 8.32
CA VAL A 62 -9.08 -6.76 8.68
C VAL A 62 -10.25 -6.43 7.75
N SER A 63 -10.33 -5.20 7.24
CA SER A 63 -11.40 -4.77 6.34
C SER A 63 -11.52 -5.63 5.07
N GLU A 64 -10.50 -6.42 4.75
CA GLU A 64 -10.43 -7.30 3.59
C GLU A 64 -10.78 -8.75 3.90
N VAL A 65 -10.66 -9.18 5.16
CA VAL A 65 -11.07 -10.54 5.56
C VAL A 65 -12.60 -10.70 5.50
N VAL A 66 -13.34 -9.59 5.51
CA VAL A 66 -14.81 -9.57 5.60
C VAL A 66 -15.47 -9.16 4.27
N LYS A 67 -14.71 -8.99 3.18
CA LYS A 67 -15.24 -8.69 1.83
C LYS A 67 -15.06 -9.88 0.91
#